data_AF-A0A6G0VHS2-F1
#
_entry.id   AF-A0A6G0VHS2-F1
#
_cell.length_a   1.000
_cell.length_b   1.000
_cell.length_c   1.000
_cell.angle_alpha   90.00
_cell.angle_beta   90.00
_cell.angle_gamma   90.00
#
_symmetry.space_group_name_H-M   'P 1'
#
loop_
_entity.id
_entity.type
_entity.pdbx_description
1 polymer ?
#
loop_
_entity_poly.entity_id
_entity_poly.type
_entity_poly.pdbx_seq_one_letter_code
_entity_poly.pdbx_strand_id
1 'polypeptide(L)'
;MDLCTSKKLETEKGKPSILVNGHKYREYKILKSVDSIRYRCTNKNCQSSTYVDNNVTKDLSMLNEHNHENISENIVSRQIINSRIKRECENNLFTRPNKIIRQELLSTENDLQTVHSYIKLWRKSMYDFRKNNYQQFQNHWKNQNFNCLTCAIPTLKKNFR
;
A
#
# COMPACT_ATOMS: atom_id res chain seq x y z
N MET A 1 10.73 -31.11 -3.94
CA MET A 1 10.22 -30.04 -4.80
C MET A 1 10.60 -28.74 -4.14
N ASP A 2 11.44 -27.96 -4.81
CA ASP A 2 12.17 -26.86 -4.18
C ASP A 2 11.23 -25.72 -3.80
N LEU A 3 11.24 -25.41 -2.50
CA LEU A 3 10.41 -24.40 -1.87
C LEU A 3 10.83 -23.04 -2.44
N CYS A 4 10.00 -22.48 -3.32
CA CYS A 4 10.27 -21.17 -3.90
C CYS A 4 10.42 -20.14 -2.79
N THR A 5 11.51 -19.37 -2.83
CA THR A 5 11.79 -18.37 -1.79
C THR A 5 10.91 -17.15 -2.04
N SER A 6 10.01 -16.85 -1.10
CA SER A 6 9.09 -15.72 -1.20
C SER A 6 9.83 -14.41 -0.90
N LYS A 7 9.82 -13.44 -1.84
CA LYS A 7 10.37 -12.11 -1.59
C LYS A 7 9.37 -11.30 -0.77
N LYS A 8 9.76 -10.84 0.43
CA LYS A 8 8.92 -9.99 1.29
C LYS A 8 8.89 -8.56 0.75
N LEU A 9 7.69 -8.02 0.63
CA LEU A 9 7.40 -6.68 0.16
C LEU A 9 6.48 -5.98 1.15
N GLU A 10 6.51 -4.65 1.14
CA GLU A 10 5.59 -3.84 1.90
C GLU A 10 4.77 -2.96 0.96
N THR A 11 3.48 -2.89 1.22
CA THR A 11 2.56 -2.01 0.50
C THR A 11 2.77 -0.54 0.85
N GLU A 12 2.09 0.35 0.12
CA GLU A 12 2.11 1.80 0.38
C GLU A 12 1.66 2.16 1.80
N LYS A 13 0.83 1.32 2.43
CA LYS A 13 0.33 1.51 3.81
C LYS A 13 1.13 0.71 4.86
N GLY A 14 2.32 0.20 4.49
CA GLY A 14 3.17 -0.59 5.38
C GLY A 14 2.67 -2.02 5.65
N LYS A 15 1.59 -2.48 5.01
CA LYS A 15 1.12 -3.87 5.18
C LYS A 15 2.03 -4.85 4.43
N PRO A 16 2.30 -6.03 4.99
CA PRO A 16 3.14 -7.05 4.35
C PRO A 16 2.46 -7.67 3.13
N SER A 17 3.29 -8.00 2.14
CA SER A 17 2.93 -8.62 0.88
C SER A 17 4.10 -9.51 0.46
N ILE A 18 3.81 -10.54 -0.34
CA ILE A 18 4.84 -11.48 -0.81
C ILE A 18 4.78 -11.59 -2.32
N LEU A 19 5.95 -11.86 -2.92
CA LEU A 19 6.08 -12.23 -4.32
C LEU A 19 6.55 -13.68 -4.39
N VAL A 20 5.76 -14.53 -5.04
CA VAL A 20 6.02 -15.96 -5.24
C VAL A 20 5.76 -16.29 -6.70
N ASN A 21 6.73 -16.90 -7.38
CA ASN A 21 6.61 -17.32 -8.79
C ASN A 21 6.06 -16.22 -9.73
N GLY A 22 6.52 -14.97 -9.57
CA GLY A 22 6.05 -13.84 -10.39
C GLY A 22 4.64 -13.32 -10.06
N HIS A 23 3.99 -13.85 -9.03
CA HIS A 23 2.66 -13.46 -8.57
C HIS A 23 2.73 -12.74 -7.23
N LYS A 24 1.92 -11.69 -7.08
CA LYS A 24 1.87 -10.86 -5.87
C LYS A 24 0.70 -11.24 -4.98
N TYR A 25 0.98 -11.51 -3.72
CA TYR A 25 -0.04 -11.86 -2.73
C TYR A 25 -0.09 -10.84 -1.59
N ARG A 26 -1.28 -10.68 -1.04
CA ARG A 26 -1.57 -9.88 0.16
C ARG A 26 -1.88 -10.80 1.33
N GLU A 27 -1.48 -10.41 2.52
CA GLU A 27 -1.87 -11.11 3.74
C GLU A 27 -3.39 -11.12 3.88
N TYR A 28 -3.94 -12.28 4.27
CA TYR A 28 -5.38 -12.45 4.46
C TYR A 28 -5.74 -12.89 5.87
N LYS A 29 -5.22 -14.04 6.33
CA LYS A 29 -5.57 -14.60 7.64
C LYS A 29 -4.41 -15.38 8.23
N ILE A 30 -4.18 -15.21 9.52
CA ILE A 30 -3.26 -16.02 10.32
C ILE A 30 -4.01 -17.23 10.87
N LEU A 31 -3.47 -18.43 10.64
CA LEU A 31 -3.98 -19.69 11.16
C LEU A 31 -3.17 -20.10 12.39
N LYS A 32 -3.68 -19.77 13.57
CA LYS A 32 -3.03 -20.07 14.87
C LYS A 32 -2.85 -21.57 15.14
N SER A 33 -3.65 -22.43 14.52
CA SER A 33 -3.61 -23.88 14.76
C SER A 33 -2.43 -24.60 14.10
N VAL A 34 -1.92 -24.05 12.99
CA VAL A 34 -0.84 -24.66 12.18
C VAL A 34 0.34 -23.67 12.04
N ASP A 35 0.32 -22.58 12.82
CA ASP A 35 1.31 -21.51 12.79
C ASP A 35 1.69 -21.02 11.39
N SER A 36 0.67 -20.81 10.55
CA SER A 36 0.85 -20.41 9.15
C SER A 36 0.00 -19.22 8.77
N ILE A 37 0.48 -18.45 7.80
CA ILE A 37 -0.20 -17.26 7.29
C ILE A 37 -0.74 -17.57 5.90
N ARG A 38 -2.04 -17.35 5.72
CA ARG A 38 -2.67 -17.44 4.41
C ARG A 38 -2.56 -16.10 3.68
N TYR A 39 -1.97 -16.15 2.51
CA TYR A 39 -1.86 -15.06 1.55
C TYR A 39 -2.82 -15.30 0.38
N ARG A 40 -3.49 -14.24 -0.09
CA ARG A 40 -4.37 -14.29 -1.27
C ARG A 40 -3.77 -13.48 -2.41
N CYS A 41 -4.01 -13.90 -3.65
CA CYS A 41 -3.58 -13.11 -4.79
C CYS A 41 -4.16 -11.68 -4.74
N THR A 42 -3.37 -10.73 -5.25
CA THR A 42 -3.76 -9.31 -5.28
C THR A 42 -4.82 -9.04 -6.36
N ASN A 43 -4.86 -9.86 -7.42
CA ASN A 43 -5.85 -9.73 -8.49
C ASN A 43 -7.25 -10.13 -7.96
N LYS A 44 -8.24 -9.23 -8.11
CA LYS A 44 -9.60 -9.41 -7.59
C LYS A 44 -10.32 -10.61 -8.20
N ASN A 45 -10.02 -10.92 -9.45
CA ASN A 45 -10.66 -12.02 -10.17
C ASN A 45 -9.94 -13.35 -9.94
N CYS A 46 -8.83 -13.34 -9.21
CA CYS A 46 -8.03 -14.53 -8.95
C CYS A 46 -8.36 -15.10 -7.57
N GLN A 47 -8.59 -16.42 -7.51
CA GLN A 47 -8.90 -17.13 -6.27
C GLN A 47 -7.69 -17.90 -5.71
N SER A 48 -6.51 -17.73 -6.30
CA SER A 48 -5.31 -18.38 -5.82
C SER A 48 -4.88 -17.85 -4.46
N SER A 49 -4.42 -18.76 -3.62
CA SER A 49 -3.89 -18.43 -2.29
C SER A 49 -2.72 -19.33 -1.94
N THR A 50 -1.84 -18.84 -1.09
CA THR A 50 -0.67 -19.59 -0.64
C THR A 50 -0.61 -19.58 0.87
N TYR A 51 -0.13 -20.67 1.44
CA TYR A 51 0.21 -20.74 2.85
C TYR A 51 1.71 -20.57 2.97
N VAL A 52 2.11 -19.69 3.87
CA VAL A 52 3.50 -19.42 4.17
C VAL A 52 3.70 -19.63 5.65
N ASP A 53 4.90 -20.08 6.02
CA ASP A 53 5.32 -20.13 7.41
C ASP A 53 5.21 -18.73 8.06
N ASN A 54 5.05 -18.67 9.38
CA ASN A 54 4.98 -17.43 10.15
C ASN A 54 6.21 -16.53 9.94
N ASN A 55 7.37 -17.12 9.71
CA ASN A 55 8.61 -16.38 9.43
C ASN A 55 8.68 -15.86 7.98
N VAL A 56 7.70 -16.19 7.13
CA VAL A 56 7.62 -15.79 5.72
C VAL A 56 8.92 -16.12 4.97
N THR A 57 9.47 -17.31 5.24
CA THR A 57 10.73 -17.80 4.63
C THR A 57 10.49 -18.85 3.56
N LYS A 58 9.43 -19.65 3.72
CA LYS A 58 9.12 -20.81 2.87
C LYS A 58 7.62 -20.88 2.62
N ASP A 59 7.26 -21.13 1.36
CA ASP A 59 5.90 -21.45 0.97
C ASP A 59 5.58 -22.90 1.35
N LEU A 60 4.52 -23.11 2.14
CA LEU A 60 4.09 -24.42 2.61
C LEU A 60 3.23 -25.12 1.55
N SER A 61 2.30 -24.39 0.94
CA SER A 61 1.41 -24.93 -0.10
C SER A 61 0.74 -23.83 -0.91
N MET A 62 0.34 -24.16 -2.13
CA MET A 62 -0.48 -23.31 -3.00
C MET A 62 -1.88 -23.92 -3.17
N LEU A 63 -2.89 -23.06 -3.15
CA LEU A 63 -4.29 -23.38 -3.40
C LEU A 63 -4.75 -22.66 -4.66
N ASN A 64 -5.35 -23.42 -5.57
CA ASN A 64 -5.87 -22.97 -6.87
C ASN A 64 -4.78 -22.43 -7.81
N GLU A 65 -5.07 -22.52 -9.10
CA GLU A 65 -4.23 -21.96 -10.16
C GLU A 65 -4.55 -20.48 -10.39
N HIS A 66 -3.58 -19.77 -10.94
CA HIS A 66 -3.77 -18.38 -11.36
C HIS A 66 -4.50 -18.32 -12.70
N ASN A 67 -5.37 -17.34 -12.84
CA ASN A 67 -6.10 -17.05 -14.07
C ASN A 67 -5.57 -15.80 -14.79
N HIS A 68 -4.34 -15.41 -14.50
CA HIS A 68 -3.69 -14.26 -15.09
C HIS A 68 -2.19 -14.51 -15.21
N GLU A 69 -1.56 -13.74 -16.09
CA GLU A 69 -0.13 -13.85 -16.35
C GLU A 69 0.72 -13.31 -15.19
N ASN A 70 1.99 -13.73 -15.21
CA ASN A 70 3.02 -13.27 -14.29
C ASN A 70 3.24 -11.77 -14.44
N ILE A 71 3.54 -11.11 -13.33
CA ILE A 71 3.90 -9.69 -13.34
C ILE A 71 5.38 -9.59 -13.73
N SER A 72 5.68 -8.74 -14.71
CA SER A 72 7.08 -8.50 -15.11
C SER A 72 7.89 -7.89 -13.97
N GLU A 73 9.15 -8.32 -13.84
CA GLU A 73 10.04 -7.91 -12.75
C GLU A 73 10.22 -6.38 -12.71
N ASN A 74 10.30 -5.72 -13.87
CA ASN A 74 10.36 -4.26 -13.98
C ASN A 74 9.16 -3.57 -13.32
N ILE A 75 7.95 -4.11 -13.51
CA ILE A 75 6.74 -3.56 -12.89
C ILE A 75 6.78 -3.78 -11.38
N VAL A 76 7.25 -4.94 -10.93
CA VAL A 76 7.41 -5.24 -9.50
C VAL A 76 8.39 -4.28 -8.85
N SER A 77 9.61 -4.15 -9.38
CA SER A 77 10.64 -3.24 -8.86
C SER A 77 10.14 -1.80 -8.79
N ARG A 78 9.44 -1.33 -9.84
CA ARG A 78 8.80 -0.01 -9.83
C ARG A 78 7.76 0.15 -8.72
N GLN A 79 6.92 -0.87 -8.47
CA GLN A 79 5.90 -0.83 -7.41
C GLN A 79 6.51 -0.80 -6.01
N ILE A 80 7.62 -1.52 -5.81
CA ILE A 80 8.34 -1.55 -4.53
C ILE A 80 8.83 -0.14 -4.19
N ILE A 81 9.55 0.48 -5.12
CA ILE A 81 10.09 1.84 -4.96
C ILE A 81 8.96 2.84 -4.77
N ASN A 82 7.89 2.76 -5.57
CA ASN A 82 6.74 3.66 -5.42
C ASN A 82 6.08 3.54 -4.03
N SER A 83 6.01 2.33 -3.48
CA SER A 83 5.45 2.09 -2.15
C SER A 83 6.32 2.71 -1.06
N ARG A 84 7.64 2.58 -1.17
CA ARG A 84 8.60 3.20 -0.22
C ARG A 84 8.57 4.72 -0.29
N ILE A 85 8.63 5.30 -1.49
CA ILE A 85 8.55 6.75 -1.72
C ILE A 85 7.27 7.35 -1.11
N LYS A 86 6.12 6.66 -1.25
CA LYS A 86 4.85 7.14 -0.68
C LYS A 86 4.85 7.13 0.84
N ARG A 87 5.43 6.11 1.48
CA ARG A 87 5.61 6.08 2.94
C ARG A 87 6.52 7.22 3.41
N GLU A 88 7.61 7.46 2.70
CA GLU A 88 8.49 8.60 2.99
C GLU A 88 7.78 9.95 2.82
N CYS A 89 6.84 10.07 1.87
CA CYS A 89 6.05 11.28 1.69
C CYS A 89 5.07 11.57 2.84
N GLU A 90 4.62 10.54 3.55
CA GLU A 90 3.74 10.70 4.71
C GLU A 90 4.47 11.45 5.83
N ASN A 91 5.73 11.09 6.07
CA ASN A 91 6.59 11.75 7.05
C ASN A 91 7.15 13.10 6.53
N ASN A 92 7.39 13.23 5.23
CA ASN A 92 8.09 14.36 4.61
C ASN A 92 7.23 15.10 3.57
N LEU A 93 6.13 15.72 4.00
CA LEU A 93 5.14 16.35 3.11
C LEU A 93 5.72 17.51 2.28
N PHE A 94 6.60 18.33 2.87
CA PHE A 94 7.14 19.55 2.24
C PHE A 94 8.44 19.32 1.47
N THR A 95 9.09 18.19 1.66
CA THR A 95 10.36 17.89 1.01
C THR A 95 10.17 17.78 -0.51
N ARG A 96 11.11 18.33 -1.29
CA ARG A 96 11.04 18.24 -2.76
C ARG A 96 11.03 16.78 -3.21
N PRO A 97 10.12 16.36 -4.12
CA PRO A 97 10.03 14.97 -4.57
C PRO A 97 11.36 14.36 -5.05
N ASN A 98 12.18 15.15 -5.73
CA ASN A 98 13.50 14.72 -6.21
C ASN A 98 14.47 14.30 -5.12
N LYS A 99 14.38 14.92 -3.93
CA LYS A 99 15.26 14.59 -2.83
C LYS A 99 14.94 13.19 -2.32
N ILE A 100 13.64 12.91 -2.10
CA ILE A 100 13.15 11.60 -1.66
C ILE A 100 13.44 10.52 -2.71
N ILE A 101 13.13 10.78 -3.98
CA ILE A 101 13.40 9.82 -5.07
C ILE A 101 14.89 9.47 -5.13
N ARG A 102 15.78 10.46 -5.07
CA ARG A 102 17.23 10.20 -5.11
C ARG A 102 17.70 9.39 -3.91
N GLN A 103 17.21 9.69 -2.71
CA GLN A 103 17.56 8.93 -1.50
C GLN A 103 17.13 7.48 -1.62
N GLU A 104 15.91 7.20 -2.07
CA GLU A 104 15.40 5.84 -2.25
C GLU A 104 16.17 5.06 -3.33
N LEU A 105 16.57 5.74 -4.41
CA LEU A 105 17.38 5.14 -5.46
C LEU A 105 18.80 4.80 -5.00
N LEU A 106 19.39 5.63 -4.12
CA LEU A 106 20.70 5.37 -3.53
C LEU A 106 20.66 4.22 -2.52
N SER A 107 19.55 4.07 -1.79
CA SER A 107 19.38 2.97 -0.83
C SER A 107 19.02 1.63 -1.47
N THR A 108 18.70 1.61 -2.77
CA THR A 108 18.36 0.38 -3.49
C THR A 108 19.58 -0.09 -4.26
N GLU A 109 20.22 -1.16 -3.78
CA GLU A 109 21.30 -1.84 -4.49
C GLU A 109 20.75 -2.50 -5.78
N ASN A 110 20.90 -1.80 -6.90
CA ASN A 110 20.71 -2.26 -8.29
C ASN A 110 19.27 -2.55 -8.79
N ASP A 111 19.17 -2.55 -10.12
CA ASP A 111 18.03 -2.86 -10.99
C ASP A 111 17.00 -1.76 -11.30
N LEU A 112 17.47 -0.69 -11.94
CA LEU A 112 16.58 0.13 -12.77
C LEU A 112 17.20 0.42 -14.14
N GLN A 113 17.04 -0.54 -15.05
CA GLN A 113 17.42 -0.39 -16.46
C GLN A 113 16.60 0.68 -17.23
N THR A 114 15.60 1.33 -16.62
CA THR A 114 14.78 2.37 -17.33
C THR A 114 14.23 3.42 -16.37
N VAL A 115 15.11 4.24 -15.80
CA VAL A 115 14.77 5.20 -14.73
C VAL A 115 13.94 6.40 -15.23
N HIS A 116 14.16 6.88 -16.46
CA HIS A 116 13.71 8.24 -16.81
C HIS A 116 12.17 8.40 -16.84
N SER A 117 11.45 7.43 -17.40
CA SER A 117 9.97 7.46 -17.44
C SER A 117 9.36 7.27 -16.04
N TYR A 118 9.98 6.42 -15.21
CA TYR A 118 9.50 6.12 -13.87
C TYR A 118 9.66 7.30 -12.91
N ILE A 119 10.71 8.13 -13.04
CA ILE A 119 10.83 9.36 -12.24
C ILE A 119 9.60 10.26 -12.40
N LYS A 120 9.12 10.45 -13.64
CA LYS A 120 7.94 11.28 -13.91
C LYS A 120 6.69 10.69 -13.22
N LEU A 121 6.53 9.37 -13.28
CA LEU A 121 5.43 8.66 -12.63
C LEU A 121 5.50 8.75 -11.11
N TRP A 122 6.67 8.55 -10.51
CA TRP A 122 6.86 8.67 -9.06
C TRP A 122 6.57 10.09 -8.58
N ARG A 123 7.09 11.12 -9.24
CA ARG A 123 6.77 12.53 -8.92
C ARG A 123 5.27 12.78 -8.95
N LYS A 124 4.59 12.34 -10.01
CA LYS A 124 3.13 12.49 -10.12
C LYS A 124 2.43 11.78 -8.96
N SER A 125 2.81 10.55 -8.68
CA SER A 125 2.23 9.75 -7.59
C SER A 125 2.41 10.42 -6.22
N MET A 126 3.56 11.04 -5.97
CA MET A 126 3.83 11.80 -4.74
C MET A 126 2.94 13.06 -4.63
N TYR A 127 2.81 13.84 -5.71
CA TYR A 127 1.95 15.01 -5.70
C TYR A 127 0.48 14.63 -5.49
N ASP A 128 0.02 13.59 -6.16
CA ASP A 128 -1.35 13.06 -5.99
C ASP A 128 -1.58 12.59 -4.55
N PHE A 129 -0.61 11.88 -3.96
CA PHE A 129 -0.66 11.45 -2.56
C PHE A 129 -0.74 12.64 -1.58
N ARG A 130 0.14 13.65 -1.75
CA ARG A 130 0.14 14.86 -0.91
C ARG A 130 -1.16 15.65 -1.03
N LYS A 131 -1.69 15.78 -2.25
CA LYS A 131 -2.97 16.45 -2.51
C LYS A 131 -4.11 15.74 -1.77
N ASN A 132 -4.17 14.41 -1.83
CA ASN A 132 -5.20 13.64 -1.14
C ASN A 132 -5.10 13.78 0.39
N ASN A 133 -3.89 13.76 0.96
CA ASN A 133 -3.70 13.96 2.40
C ASN A 133 -4.09 15.37 2.83
N TYR A 134 -3.75 16.39 2.03
CA TYR A 134 -4.16 17.77 2.30
C TYR A 134 -5.68 17.96 2.23
N GLN A 135 -6.35 17.33 1.26
CA GLN A 135 -7.82 17.35 1.15
C GLN A 135 -8.48 16.67 2.36
N GLN A 136 -7.94 15.54 2.83
CA GLN A 136 -8.44 14.88 4.05
C GLN A 136 -8.33 15.79 5.27
N PHE A 137 -7.20 16.49 5.41
CA PHE A 137 -7.03 17.50 6.45
C PHE A 137 -8.07 18.63 6.34
N GLN A 138 -8.28 19.20 5.16
CA GLN A 138 -9.29 20.26 4.98
C GLN A 138 -10.71 19.79 5.30
N ASN A 139 -11.08 18.57 4.90
CA ASN A 139 -12.40 18.00 5.19
C ASN A 139 -12.59 17.74 6.69
N HIS A 140 -11.53 17.30 7.39
CA HIS A 140 -11.55 17.12 8.83
C HIS A 140 -11.84 18.43 9.57
N TRP A 141 -11.14 19.52 9.23
CA TRP A 141 -11.36 20.84 9.83
C TRP A 141 -12.76 21.40 9.57
N LYS A 142 -13.29 21.21 8.36
CA LYS A 142 -14.68 21.58 8.04
C LYS A 142 -15.67 20.82 8.94
N ASN A 143 -15.52 19.49 9.04
CA ASN A 143 -16.42 18.66 9.84
C ASN A 143 -16.38 18.97 11.35
N GLN A 144 -15.21 19.35 11.89
CA GLN A 144 -15.11 19.82 13.27
C GLN A 144 -15.85 21.15 13.49
N ASN A 145 -15.73 22.10 12.56
CA ASN A 145 -16.37 23.41 12.68
C ASN A 145 -17.91 23.35 12.48
N PHE A 146 -18.43 22.39 11.70
CA PHE A 146 -19.88 22.19 11.57
C PHE A 146 -20.54 21.60 12.84
N ASN A 147 -19.80 20.84 13.65
CA ASN A 147 -20.33 20.26 14.89
C ASN A 147 -20.40 21.25 16.06
N CYS A 148 -19.71 22.40 15.99
CA CYS A 148 -19.81 23.44 17.01
C CYS A 148 -21.00 24.40 16.81
N LEU A 149 -21.58 24.46 15.60
CA LEU A 149 -22.68 25.37 15.27
C LEU A 149 -24.07 24.81 15.61
N THR A 150 -24.18 23.52 15.98
CA THR A 150 -25.46 22.86 16.27
C THR A 150 -25.81 22.83 17.76
N CYS A 151 -24.94 23.32 18.66
CA CYS A 151 -25.17 23.26 20.12
C CYS A 151 -25.70 24.57 20.76
N ALA A 152 -26.04 25.61 19.99
CA ALA A 152 -26.49 26.88 20.56
C ALA A 152 -27.69 27.50 19.84
N ILE A 153 -28.86 26.86 19.91
CA ILE A 153 -30.15 27.56 19.80
C ILE A 153 -31.09 27.04 20.89
N PRO A 154 -31.21 27.72 22.05
CA PRO A 154 -32.28 27.42 23.00
C PRO A 154 -33.62 27.80 22.35
N THR A 155 -34.52 26.83 22.25
CA THR A 155 -35.86 27.02 21.69
C THR A 155 -36.69 27.98 22.54
N LEU A 156 -36.82 29.24 22.12
CA LEU A 156 -37.91 30.12 22.55
C LEU A 156 -39.19 29.69 21.81
N LYS A 157 -39.87 28.66 22.33
CA LYS A 157 -41.27 28.38 21.97
C LYS A 157 -42.12 29.53 22.49
N LYS A 158 -42.44 30.48 21.61
CA LYS A 158 -43.51 31.46 21.83
C LYS A 158 -44.84 30.71 21.90
N ASN A 159 -45.44 30.69 23.09
CA ASN A 159 -46.87 30.41 23.24
C ASN A 159 -47.64 31.61 22.70
N PHE A 160 -48.23 31.47 21.51
CA PHE A 160 -49.33 32.34 21.09
C PHE A 160 -50.63 31.69 21.53
N ARG A 161 -51.39 32.46 22.29
CA ARG A 161 -52.75 32.20 22.76
C ARG A 161 -53.71 32.94 21.84
#